data_AF-P16079-F1
#
_entry.id   AF-P16079-F1
#
_cell.length_a   1.000
_cell.length_b   1.000
_cell.length_c   1.000
_cell.angle_alpha   90.00
_cell.angle_beta   90.00
_cell.angle_gamma   90.00
#
_symmetry.space_group_name_H-M   'P 1'
#
loop_
_entity.id
_entity.type
_entity.pdbx_description
1 polymer ?
#
loop_
_entity_poly.entity_id
_entity_poly.type
_entity_poly.pdbx_seq_one_letter_code
_entity_poly.pdbx_strand_id
1 'polypeptide(L)'
;GIPYWTYNNGDEPLVAISLLDTSNIANQLDSTPRVFYLGGNPEVEFPETQEEQQERHQQKHSLPVGRRGGQHQQEEDGNSVLSGFSSEFLAQTFNTEEDTAKRLRSPRDKRNQIVRVEGGLRIINPEGQQEEEEEEEEEKQRSEQGRNGLEETICSLKIRENIAQPARADLYNPRAGSISTANSLTLPILRYLRLSAEYVRLYRNGIYAPHWNINANSLLYVIRGEGRVRIVNSQGNAVFDNKVRKGQLVVVPQNFVVAEQAGEEEGLEYLVFKTNDRAAVSHVQQVFRATPADVLANAFGLRQRQVTELKLSGNRGPLVHPQSQSQSN
;
A
#
# COMPACT_ATOMS: atom_id res chain seq x y z
N GLY A 1 9.38 7.92 9.13
CA GLY A 1 10.59 8.00 9.97
C GLY A 1 11.86 7.78 9.17
N ILE A 2 11.89 6.81 8.27
CA ILE A 2 13.03 6.52 7.39
C ILE A 2 12.99 7.46 6.18
N PRO A 3 14.07 8.22 5.87
CA PRO A 3 14.15 9.01 4.64
C PRO A 3 14.16 8.12 3.40
N TYR A 4 13.51 8.56 2.33
CA TYR A 4 13.57 7.89 1.03
C TYR A 4 13.44 8.93 -0.09
N TRP A 5 13.89 8.56 -1.29
CA TRP A 5 13.72 9.33 -2.52
C TRP A 5 13.48 8.35 -3.67
N THR A 6 12.86 8.84 -4.74
CA THR A 6 12.62 8.04 -5.96
C THR A 6 13.01 8.85 -7.19
N TYR A 7 13.37 8.17 -8.26
CA TYR A 7 13.75 8.78 -9.52
C TYR A 7 13.15 7.97 -10.67
N ASN A 8 12.55 8.66 -11.65
CA ASN A 8 12.06 8.03 -12.86
C ASN A 8 13.18 8.02 -13.90
N ASN A 9 13.69 6.83 -14.22
CA ASN A 9 14.69 6.59 -15.26
C ASN A 9 14.08 6.04 -16.56
N GLY A 10 12.75 5.95 -16.65
CA GLY A 10 12.03 5.54 -17.86
C GLY A 10 11.53 6.73 -18.69
N ASP A 11 11.11 6.43 -19.92
CA ASP A 11 10.53 7.42 -20.84
C ASP A 11 9.07 7.77 -20.50
N GLU A 12 8.36 6.84 -19.85
CA GLU A 12 6.97 7.03 -19.44
C GLU A 12 6.89 7.61 -18.01
N PRO A 13 5.86 8.41 -17.68
CA PRO A 13 5.65 8.89 -16.31
C PRO A 13 5.47 7.73 -15.32
N LEU A 14 6.26 7.72 -14.25
CA LEU A 14 6.08 6.80 -13.14
C LEU A 14 4.84 7.17 -12.31
N VAL A 15 3.90 6.23 -12.19
CA VAL A 15 2.70 6.38 -11.33
C VAL A 15 2.80 5.42 -10.15
N ALA A 16 2.77 5.96 -8.93
CA ALA A 16 2.77 5.19 -7.70
C ALA A 16 1.54 5.55 -6.85
N ILE A 17 0.97 4.54 -6.19
CA ILE A 17 -0.12 4.70 -5.21
C ILE A 17 0.44 4.34 -3.85
N SER A 18 0.43 5.31 -2.93
CA SER A 18 0.94 5.16 -1.58
C SER A 18 -0.20 5.03 -0.58
N LEU A 19 -0.12 4.02 0.29
CA LEU A 19 -1.01 3.88 1.44
C LEU A 19 -0.26 4.36 2.69
N LEU A 20 -0.77 5.42 3.32
CA LEU A 20 -0.26 5.93 4.59
C LEU A 20 -1.07 5.33 5.74
N ASP A 21 -0.48 4.37 6.46
CA ASP A 21 -1.11 3.79 7.66
C ASP A 21 -0.91 4.72 8.86
N THR A 22 -1.72 5.77 8.94
CA THR A 22 -1.67 6.75 10.03
C THR A 22 -2.10 6.17 11.38
N SER A 23 -2.77 5.02 11.39
CA SER A 23 -3.21 4.31 12.59
C SER A 23 -2.17 3.34 13.14
N ASN A 24 -1.03 3.19 12.47
CA ASN A 24 0.01 2.25 12.85
C ASN A 24 0.58 2.55 14.24
N ILE A 25 0.92 1.51 15.00
CA ILE A 25 1.55 1.66 16.32
C ILE A 25 2.90 2.39 16.28
N ALA A 26 3.58 2.41 15.12
CA ALA A 26 4.79 3.19 14.92
C ALA A 26 4.54 4.71 14.89
N ASN A 27 3.31 5.15 14.62
CA ASN A 27 2.93 6.56 14.65
C ASN A 27 2.48 6.96 16.07
N GLN A 28 3.32 7.70 16.77
CA GLN A 28 3.06 8.17 18.15
C GLN A 28 2.59 9.64 18.20
N LEU A 29 2.27 10.26 17.05
CA LEU A 29 1.76 11.63 17.00
C LEU A 29 0.24 11.62 17.17
N ASP A 30 -0.47 11.56 16.06
CA ASP A 30 -1.92 11.45 15.94
C ASP A 30 -2.26 10.89 14.55
N SER A 31 -3.54 10.74 14.23
CA SER A 31 -4.01 10.16 12.96
C SER A 31 -3.75 11.03 11.72
N THR A 32 -3.14 12.20 11.87
CA THR A 32 -2.91 13.15 10.77
C THR A 32 -1.70 12.72 9.94
N PRO A 33 -1.82 12.55 8.62
CA PRO A 33 -0.68 12.26 7.76
C PRO A 33 0.29 13.45 7.73
N ARG A 34 1.60 13.16 7.71
CA ARG A 34 2.67 14.17 7.69
C ARG A 34 3.82 13.73 6.82
N VAL A 35 4.39 14.68 6.08
CA VAL A 35 5.61 14.47 5.27
C VAL A 35 6.65 15.49 5.72
N PHE A 36 7.82 14.99 6.12
CA PHE A 36 8.95 15.80 6.56
C PHE A 36 10.00 15.80 5.46
N TYR A 37 9.96 16.82 4.60
CA TYR A 37 10.92 16.98 3.50
C TYR A 37 12.29 17.41 4.02
N LEU A 38 13.35 16.72 3.61
CA LEU A 38 14.74 17.08 3.97
C LEU A 38 15.26 18.29 3.19
N GLY A 39 14.75 18.54 1.98
CA GLY A 39 15.20 19.65 1.14
C GLY A 39 14.11 20.07 0.15
N GLY A 40 14.40 21.12 -0.61
CA GLY A 40 13.42 21.79 -1.47
C GLY A 40 12.47 22.68 -0.67
N ASN A 41 11.47 23.20 -1.37
CA ASN A 41 10.40 24.01 -0.78
C ASN A 41 9.04 23.40 -1.18
N PRO A 42 8.62 22.32 -0.51
CA PRO A 42 7.45 21.55 -0.91
C PRO A 42 6.14 22.31 -0.71
N GLU A 43 5.15 21.97 -1.51
CA GLU A 43 3.75 22.30 -1.25
C GLU A 43 3.14 21.34 -0.23
N VAL A 44 2.05 21.75 0.42
CA VAL A 44 1.37 20.95 1.43
C VAL A 44 0.58 19.84 0.75
N GLU A 45 0.97 18.58 0.96
CA GLU A 45 0.30 17.42 0.35
C GLU A 45 -1.09 17.11 0.93
N PHE A 46 -1.33 17.47 2.19
CA PHE A 46 -2.57 17.17 2.92
C PHE A 46 -3.20 18.47 3.45
N PRO A 47 -3.77 19.32 2.58
CA PRO A 47 -4.29 20.64 2.97
C PRO A 47 -5.38 20.57 4.05
N GLU A 48 -6.20 19.51 4.06
CA GLU A 48 -7.25 19.26 5.06
C GLU A 48 -6.72 19.20 6.50
N THR A 49 -5.44 18.86 6.67
CA THR A 49 -4.81 18.75 7.99
C THR A 49 -4.50 20.11 8.62
N GLN A 50 -4.45 21.18 7.81
CA GLN A 50 -4.20 22.53 8.32
C GLN A 50 -5.42 23.07 9.07
N GLU A 51 -6.62 22.77 8.58
CA GLU A 51 -7.87 23.19 9.22
C GLU A 51 -8.03 22.52 10.58
N GLU A 52 -7.80 21.20 10.66
CA GLU A 52 -7.86 20.45 11.92
C GLU A 52 -6.83 20.94 12.96
N GLN A 53 -5.64 21.34 12.52
CA GLN A 53 -4.62 21.90 13.42
C GLN A 53 -4.99 23.30 13.91
N GLN A 54 -5.57 24.14 13.06
CA GLN A 54 -6.06 25.46 13.47
C GLN A 54 -7.21 25.34 14.48
N GLU A 55 -8.16 24.43 14.27
CA GLU A 55 -9.24 24.16 15.23
C GLU A 55 -8.70 23.62 16.56
N ARG A 56 -7.74 22.70 16.54
CA ARG A 56 -7.09 22.19 17.76
C ARG A 56 -6.28 23.24 18.51
N HIS A 57 -5.65 24.18 17.80
CA HIS A 57 -4.95 25.30 18.42
C HIS A 57 -5.92 26.29 19.06
N GLN A 58 -7.05 26.59 18.42
CA GLN A 58 -8.09 27.45 19.02
C GLN A 58 -8.70 26.85 20.30
N GLN A 59 -8.83 25.52 20.39
CA GLN A 59 -9.34 24.87 21.61
C GLN A 59 -8.30 24.72 22.74
N LYS A 60 -6.99 24.85 22.46
CA LYS A 60 -5.91 24.71 23.46
C LYS A 60 -5.35 26.04 23.99
N HIS A 61 -5.82 27.20 23.50
CA HIS A 61 -5.32 28.50 23.93
C HIS A 61 -6.01 29.03 25.20
N SER A 62 -5.59 28.49 26.34
CA SER A 62 -5.64 29.17 27.66
C SER A 62 -4.27 29.23 28.35
N LEU A 63 -3.17 28.94 27.63
CA LEU A 63 -1.80 29.10 28.13
C LEU A 63 -0.98 29.98 27.17
N PRO A 64 -0.41 31.10 27.65
CA PRO A 64 0.43 31.97 26.84
C PRO A 64 1.79 31.30 26.68
N VAL A 65 2.03 30.62 25.55
CA VAL A 65 3.40 30.28 25.15
C VAL A 65 4.04 31.58 24.67
N GLY A 66 4.97 32.08 25.47
CA GLY A 66 5.69 33.32 25.23
C GLY A 66 6.38 33.31 23.87
N ARG A 67 5.79 34.06 22.92
CA ARG A 67 6.54 34.59 21.78
C ARG A 67 7.58 35.57 22.33
N ARG A 68 8.79 35.06 22.59
CA ARG A 68 9.99 35.90 22.66
C ARG A 68 10.20 36.45 21.25
N GLY A 69 9.70 37.66 21.02
CA GLY A 69 10.06 38.50 19.90
C GLY A 69 11.54 38.87 20.02
N GLY A 70 12.39 38.15 19.30
CA GLY A 70 13.72 38.60 18.91
C GLY A 70 13.63 39.09 17.46
N GLN A 71 14.05 40.33 17.21
CA GLN A 71 14.28 40.85 15.87
C GLN A 71 15.45 40.10 15.23
N HIS A 72 15.21 38.92 14.69
CA HIS A 72 16.07 38.35 13.67
C HIS A 72 15.38 38.56 12.33
N GLN A 73 16.15 39.08 11.36
CA GLN A 73 15.70 39.35 9.99
C GLN A 73 14.86 38.17 9.49
N GLN A 74 13.70 38.46 8.90
CA GLN A 74 12.85 37.47 8.22
C GLN A 74 13.67 36.82 7.10
N GLU A 75 14.40 35.75 7.43
CA GLU A 75 14.96 34.86 6.44
C GLU A 75 13.77 34.16 5.77
N GLU A 76 13.73 34.17 4.44
CA GLU A 76 12.65 33.60 3.63
C GLU A 76 12.36 32.15 4.08
N ASP A 77 11.14 31.91 4.59
CA ASP A 77 10.71 30.64 5.15
C ASP A 77 10.56 29.58 4.04
N GLY A 78 11.41 28.56 4.05
CA GLY A 78 11.18 27.32 3.29
C GLY A 78 10.32 26.34 4.07
N ASN A 79 9.76 25.33 3.39
CA ASN A 79 8.89 24.31 3.99
C ASN A 79 9.60 22.96 4.30
N SER A 80 10.92 22.88 4.20
CA SER A 80 11.69 21.68 4.57
C SER A 80 12.01 21.65 6.07
N VAL A 81 12.48 20.53 6.61
CA VAL A 81 12.92 20.49 8.02
C VAL A 81 14.18 21.33 8.25
N LEU A 82 15.02 21.51 7.22
CA LEU A 82 16.26 22.28 7.33
C LEU A 82 16.02 23.79 7.34
N SER A 83 14.95 24.28 6.70
CA SER A 83 14.62 25.71 6.70
C SER A 83 14.34 26.26 8.11
N GLY A 84 13.89 25.40 9.04
CA GLY A 84 13.63 25.73 10.44
C GLY A 84 14.88 25.99 11.29
N PHE A 85 16.09 25.76 10.77
CA PHE A 85 17.35 26.11 11.42
C PHE A 85 17.97 27.35 10.78
N SER A 86 18.71 28.15 11.56
CA SER A 86 19.42 29.30 11.01
C SER A 86 20.58 28.85 10.10
N SER A 87 20.92 29.70 9.12
CA SER A 87 22.01 29.40 8.18
C SER A 87 23.35 29.25 8.90
N GLU A 88 23.61 30.07 9.93
CA GLU A 88 24.83 30.02 10.74
C GLU A 88 24.91 28.73 11.56
N PHE A 89 23.79 28.29 12.13
CA PHE A 89 23.73 27.03 12.89
C PHE A 89 24.01 25.81 11.99
N LEU A 90 23.41 25.76 10.81
CA LEU A 90 23.66 24.71 9.83
C LEU A 90 25.10 24.72 9.32
N ALA A 91 25.67 25.91 9.07
CA ALA A 91 27.05 26.07 8.63
C ALA A 91 28.04 25.52 9.67
N GLN A 92 27.85 25.85 10.95
CA GLN A 92 28.66 25.34 12.04
C GLN A 92 28.48 23.83 12.23
N THR A 93 27.23 23.33 12.17
CA THR A 93 26.91 21.92 12.40
C THR A 93 27.49 21.00 11.32
N PHE A 94 27.41 21.43 10.06
CA PHE A 94 27.89 20.65 8.92
C PHE A 94 29.31 21.01 8.48
N ASN A 95 30.01 21.89 9.21
CA ASN A 95 31.35 22.38 8.88
C ASN A 95 31.46 22.84 7.41
N THR A 96 30.53 23.72 7.01
CA THR A 96 30.40 24.20 5.63
C THR A 96 30.30 25.73 5.60
N GLU A 97 30.44 26.31 4.41
CA GLU A 97 30.26 27.75 4.21
C GLU A 97 28.78 28.15 4.41
N GLU A 98 28.57 29.37 4.90
CA GLU A 98 27.23 29.91 5.16
C GLU A 98 26.36 29.97 3.89
N ASP A 99 26.95 30.21 2.71
CA ASP A 99 26.22 30.15 1.43
C ASP A 99 25.69 28.73 1.14
N THR A 100 26.48 27.70 1.45
CA THR A 100 26.05 26.30 1.30
C THR A 100 24.92 25.99 2.28
N ALA A 101 25.05 26.41 3.54
CA ALA A 101 24.00 26.25 4.55
C ALA A 101 22.71 26.99 4.17
N LYS A 102 22.80 28.18 3.58
CA LYS A 102 21.66 28.93 3.07
C LYS A 102 20.96 28.21 1.91
N ARG A 103 21.70 27.52 1.04
CA ARG A 103 21.12 26.70 -0.04
C ARG A 103 20.38 25.48 0.50
N LEU A 104 20.86 24.84 1.56
CA LEU A 104 20.19 23.69 2.18
C LEU A 104 18.77 24.02 2.65
N ARG A 105 18.54 25.26 3.10
CA ARG A 105 17.22 25.75 3.52
C ARG A 105 16.24 25.98 2.36
N SER A 106 16.73 26.02 1.13
CA SER A 106 15.95 26.18 -0.10
C SER A 106 14.99 27.39 -0.14
N PRO A 107 15.37 28.59 0.37
CA PRO A 107 14.45 29.72 0.55
C PRO A 107 13.81 30.25 -0.75
N ARG A 108 14.51 30.07 -1.87
CA ARG A 108 14.11 30.57 -3.21
C ARG A 108 13.76 29.45 -4.18
N ASP A 109 13.68 28.20 -3.71
CA ASP A 109 13.35 27.08 -4.56
C ASP A 109 11.85 27.13 -4.92
N LYS A 110 11.55 27.05 -6.22
CA LYS A 110 10.19 27.07 -6.78
C LYS A 110 9.85 25.77 -7.51
N ARG A 111 10.67 24.72 -7.33
CA ARG A 111 10.52 23.44 -8.03
C ARG A 111 9.64 22.44 -7.25
N ASN A 112 9.16 22.81 -6.06
CA ASN A 112 8.36 21.98 -5.16
C ASN A 112 9.08 20.66 -4.78
N GLN A 113 8.32 19.63 -4.43
CA GLN A 113 8.83 18.33 -3.96
C GLN A 113 9.35 17.38 -5.05
N ILE A 114 8.93 17.55 -6.32
CA ILE A 114 9.35 16.69 -7.44
C ILE A 114 10.12 17.55 -8.44
N VAL A 115 11.43 17.30 -8.56
CA VAL A 115 12.33 18.12 -9.38
C VAL A 115 12.75 17.40 -10.66
N ARG A 116 12.93 18.17 -11.74
CA ARG A 116 13.53 17.66 -12.98
C ARG A 116 15.05 17.65 -12.86
N VAL A 117 15.66 16.52 -13.21
CA VAL A 117 17.12 16.36 -13.29
C VAL A 117 17.54 16.46 -14.76
N GLU A 118 18.09 17.60 -15.17
CA GLU A 118 18.58 17.79 -16.52
C GLU A 118 19.82 16.92 -16.77
N GLY A 119 19.85 16.20 -17.90
CA GLY A 119 20.96 15.31 -18.27
C GLY A 119 20.97 13.94 -17.59
N GLY A 120 19.94 13.62 -16.81
CA GLY A 120 19.83 12.34 -16.11
C GLY A 120 20.55 12.31 -14.76
N LEU A 121 20.07 11.47 -13.84
CA LEU A 121 20.66 11.31 -12.53
C LEU A 121 21.92 10.42 -12.60
N ARG A 122 23.02 10.86 -12.00
CA ARG A 122 24.27 10.09 -11.88
C ARG A 122 24.33 9.42 -10.51
N ILE A 123 24.26 8.09 -10.49
CA ILE A 123 24.38 7.25 -9.29
C ILE A 123 25.28 6.05 -9.57
N ILE A 124 25.84 5.46 -8.52
CA ILE A 124 26.49 4.14 -8.60
C ILE A 124 25.37 3.10 -8.73
N ASN A 125 25.31 2.39 -9.86
CA ASN A 125 24.30 1.36 -10.12
C ASN A 125 24.96 0.11 -10.74
N PRO A 126 24.86 -1.08 -10.11
CA PRO A 126 25.49 -2.30 -10.60
C PRO A 126 24.81 -2.94 -11.81
N GLU A 127 23.63 -2.47 -12.26
CA GLU A 127 22.89 -3.07 -13.39
C GLU A 127 23.62 -3.07 -14.75
N GLY A 128 24.86 -2.59 -14.82
CA GLY A 128 25.77 -2.73 -15.97
C GLY A 128 26.94 -3.71 -15.80
N GLN A 129 27.09 -4.36 -14.64
CA GLN A 129 28.27 -5.18 -14.29
C GLN A 129 27.93 -6.59 -13.77
N GLN A 130 26.69 -7.06 -13.97
CA GLN A 130 26.17 -8.30 -13.36
C GLN A 130 27.03 -9.55 -13.64
N GLU A 131 27.70 -9.65 -14.80
CA GLU A 131 28.55 -10.81 -15.10
C GLU A 131 29.89 -10.79 -14.34
N GLU A 132 30.48 -9.62 -14.05
CA GLU A 132 31.75 -9.52 -13.32
C GLU A 132 31.57 -9.62 -11.79
N GLU A 133 30.44 -9.11 -11.27
CA GLU A 133 30.14 -9.16 -9.83
C GLU A 133 29.74 -10.57 -9.36
N GLU A 134 29.02 -11.34 -10.19
CA GLU A 134 28.67 -12.74 -9.86
C GLU A 134 29.92 -13.63 -9.73
N GLU A 135 30.94 -13.45 -10.57
CA GLU A 135 32.21 -14.19 -10.47
C GLU A 135 33.01 -13.80 -9.20
N GLU A 136 33.05 -12.52 -8.83
CA GLU A 136 33.73 -12.07 -7.60
C GLU A 136 33.02 -12.54 -6.31
N GLU A 137 31.68 -12.58 -6.31
CA GLU A 137 30.90 -13.05 -5.17
C GLU A 137 31.08 -14.56 -4.93
N GLU A 138 31.15 -15.36 -6.01
CA GLU A 138 31.44 -16.81 -5.90
C GLU A 138 32.85 -17.08 -5.34
N GLU A 139 33.84 -16.25 -5.67
CA GLU A 139 35.19 -16.36 -5.09
C GLU A 139 35.24 -15.95 -3.61
N LYS A 140 34.54 -14.86 -3.21
CA LYS A 140 34.49 -14.40 -1.82
C LYS A 140 33.76 -15.38 -0.90
N GLN A 141 32.62 -15.96 -1.36
CA GLN A 141 31.85 -16.95 -0.59
C GLN A 141 32.62 -18.24 -0.30
N ARG A 142 33.66 -18.56 -1.07
CA ARG A 142 34.54 -19.72 -0.79
C ARG A 142 35.56 -19.47 0.32
N SER A 143 35.77 -18.24 0.76
CA SER A 143 36.86 -17.87 1.68
C SER A 143 36.40 -17.38 3.06
N GLU A 144 35.12 -17.06 3.25
CA GLU A 144 34.63 -16.51 4.52
C GLU A 144 33.62 -17.44 5.21
N GLN A 145 34.12 -18.32 6.10
CA GLN A 145 33.31 -18.92 7.16
C GLN A 145 33.08 -17.92 8.31
N GLY A 146 32.73 -16.68 7.98
CA GLY A 146 32.38 -15.63 8.91
C GLY A 146 30.90 -15.68 9.29
N ARG A 147 30.55 -15.14 10.46
CA ARG A 147 29.15 -14.76 10.71
C ARG A 147 28.87 -13.51 9.87
N ASN A 148 27.75 -13.50 9.15
CA ASN A 148 27.34 -12.33 8.36
C ASN A 148 27.35 -11.04 9.18
N GLY A 149 27.85 -9.95 8.59
CA GLY A 149 27.85 -8.62 9.17
C GLY A 149 26.47 -7.94 9.18
N LEU A 150 26.42 -6.67 9.59
CA LEU A 150 25.17 -5.89 9.57
C LEU A 150 24.79 -5.48 8.14
N GLU A 151 25.81 -5.17 7.34
CA GLU A 151 25.77 -4.87 5.91
C GLU A 151 25.13 -6.01 5.11
N GLU A 152 25.39 -7.26 5.49
CA GLU A 152 24.86 -8.46 4.85
C GLU A 152 23.49 -8.91 5.40
N THR A 153 22.98 -8.26 6.46
CA THR A 153 21.74 -8.70 7.15
C THR A 153 20.65 -7.63 7.16
N ILE A 154 20.69 -6.72 8.13
CA ILE A 154 19.62 -5.73 8.33
C ILE A 154 19.72 -4.59 7.31
N CYS A 155 20.93 -4.24 6.87
CA CYS A 155 21.15 -3.17 5.89
C CYS A 155 20.76 -3.57 4.47
N SER A 156 20.76 -4.87 4.16
CA SER A 156 20.36 -5.46 2.87
C SER A 156 18.91 -5.98 2.87
N LEU A 157 18.11 -5.62 3.90
CA LEU A 157 16.73 -6.10 4.04
C LEU A 157 15.91 -5.79 2.78
N LYS A 158 15.25 -6.82 2.23
CA LYS A 158 14.37 -6.69 1.07
C LYS A 158 13.17 -5.77 1.39
N ILE A 159 13.01 -4.69 0.63
CA ILE A 159 11.95 -3.68 0.81
C ILE A 159 10.90 -3.64 -0.31
N ARG A 160 11.08 -4.43 -1.38
CA ARG A 160 10.18 -4.43 -2.56
C ARG A 160 9.87 -5.86 -3.00
N GLU A 161 8.65 -6.04 -3.52
CA GLU A 161 8.20 -7.31 -4.11
C GLU A 161 7.26 -7.03 -5.28
N ASN A 162 7.44 -7.71 -6.41
CA ASN A 162 6.52 -7.60 -7.54
C ASN A 162 5.38 -8.62 -7.37
N ILE A 163 4.15 -8.11 -7.23
CA ILE A 163 2.93 -8.91 -7.05
C ILE A 163 2.04 -8.98 -8.29
N ALA A 164 2.34 -8.20 -9.34
CA ALA A 164 1.53 -8.15 -10.57
C ALA A 164 1.97 -9.18 -11.63
N GLN A 165 3.12 -9.83 -11.45
CA GLN A 165 3.60 -10.89 -12.36
C GLN A 165 2.65 -12.10 -12.34
N PRO A 166 2.07 -12.51 -13.49
CA PRO A 166 1.13 -13.64 -13.54
C PRO A 166 1.69 -14.96 -13.01
N ALA A 167 3.00 -15.19 -13.16
CA ALA A 167 3.68 -16.39 -12.68
C ALA A 167 3.73 -16.50 -11.14
N ARG A 168 3.43 -15.41 -10.42
CA ARG A 168 3.44 -15.33 -8.95
C ARG A 168 2.04 -15.42 -8.33
N ALA A 169 1.04 -15.84 -9.11
CA ALA A 169 -0.31 -15.99 -8.59
C ALA A 169 -0.38 -17.14 -7.56
N ASP A 170 -0.84 -16.84 -6.35
CA ASP A 170 -1.10 -17.84 -5.30
C ASP A 170 -2.37 -18.63 -5.59
N LEU A 171 -3.38 -17.95 -6.14
CA LEU A 171 -4.65 -18.55 -6.58
C LEU A 171 -4.88 -18.21 -8.04
N TYR A 172 -5.20 -19.23 -8.83
CA TYR A 172 -5.41 -19.10 -10.26
C TYR A 172 -6.62 -19.90 -10.72
N ASN A 173 -7.46 -19.28 -11.54
CA ASN A 173 -8.48 -19.97 -12.33
C ASN A 173 -8.42 -19.43 -13.77
N PRO A 174 -8.12 -20.28 -14.77
CA PRO A 174 -7.91 -19.84 -16.15
C PRO A 174 -9.12 -19.16 -16.80
N ARG A 175 -10.33 -19.34 -16.24
CA ARG A 175 -11.55 -18.67 -16.72
C ARG A 175 -11.96 -17.48 -15.88
N ALA A 176 -11.52 -17.37 -14.62
CA ALA A 176 -12.03 -16.35 -13.70
C ALA A 176 -11.00 -15.27 -13.33
N GLY A 177 -9.71 -15.62 -13.18
CA GLY A 177 -8.70 -14.65 -12.78
C GLY A 177 -7.52 -15.22 -11.99
N SER A 178 -6.80 -14.34 -11.32
CA SER A 178 -5.67 -14.63 -10.43
C SER A 178 -5.64 -13.72 -9.20
N ILE A 179 -5.10 -14.21 -8.09
CA ILE A 179 -4.80 -13.45 -6.88
C ILE A 179 -3.35 -13.72 -6.49
N SER A 180 -2.59 -12.67 -6.21
CA SER A 180 -1.21 -12.73 -5.69
C SER A 180 -1.14 -11.96 -4.37
N THR A 181 -0.44 -12.49 -3.37
CA THR A 181 -0.40 -11.95 -2.01
C THR A 181 1.03 -11.58 -1.61
N ALA A 182 1.22 -10.36 -1.10
CA ALA A 182 2.43 -9.95 -0.40
C ALA A 182 2.13 -9.79 1.10
N ASN A 183 2.83 -10.54 1.94
CA ASN A 183 2.67 -10.52 3.39
C ASN A 183 4.03 -10.77 4.06
N SER A 184 4.09 -10.87 5.40
CA SER A 184 5.38 -11.07 6.09
C SER A 184 6.13 -12.36 5.78
N LEU A 185 5.52 -13.32 5.06
CA LEU A 185 6.18 -14.53 4.56
C LEU A 185 6.92 -14.30 3.23
N THR A 186 6.46 -13.37 2.39
CA THR A 186 7.08 -13.05 1.08
C THR A 186 7.98 -11.82 1.15
N LEU A 187 7.67 -10.88 2.05
CA LEU A 187 8.45 -9.67 2.27
C LEU A 187 8.60 -9.39 3.78
N PRO A 188 9.69 -9.86 4.44
CA PRO A 188 9.80 -9.89 5.90
C PRO A 188 9.61 -8.55 6.63
N ILE A 189 9.95 -7.41 5.99
CA ILE A 189 9.76 -6.07 6.58
C ILE A 189 8.29 -5.79 6.94
N LEU A 190 7.35 -6.42 6.22
CA LEU A 190 5.92 -6.29 6.46
C LEU A 190 5.50 -6.73 7.86
N ARG A 191 6.28 -7.61 8.52
CA ARG A 191 6.06 -7.99 9.94
C ARG A 191 6.16 -6.79 10.87
N TYR A 192 7.14 -5.91 10.63
CA TYR A 192 7.35 -4.70 11.43
C TYR A 192 6.35 -3.60 11.06
N LEU A 193 6.04 -3.49 9.77
CA LEU A 193 5.09 -2.49 9.26
C LEU A 193 3.63 -2.86 9.56
N ARG A 194 3.32 -4.13 9.85
CA ARG A 194 1.96 -4.64 10.05
C ARG A 194 1.03 -4.38 8.86
N LEU A 195 1.56 -4.57 7.65
CA LEU A 195 0.83 -4.38 6.41
C LEU A 195 0.97 -5.61 5.50
N SER A 196 -0.04 -5.86 4.68
CA SER A 196 0.03 -6.81 3.57
C SER A 196 -0.69 -6.22 2.37
N ALA A 197 -0.50 -6.85 1.21
CA ALA A 197 -1.15 -6.44 -0.02
C ALA A 197 -1.62 -7.65 -0.83
N GLU A 198 -2.66 -7.45 -1.62
CA GLU A 198 -3.09 -8.40 -2.64
C GLU A 198 -3.17 -7.69 -3.99
N TYR A 199 -2.80 -8.40 -5.05
CA TYR A 199 -3.06 -8.03 -6.43
C TYR A 199 -4.10 -8.98 -6.99
N VAL A 200 -5.24 -8.45 -7.41
CA VAL A 200 -6.34 -9.24 -7.95
C VAL A 200 -6.57 -8.86 -9.41
N ARG A 201 -6.66 -9.89 -10.26
CA ARG A 201 -7.00 -9.76 -11.68
C ARG A 201 -8.15 -10.69 -11.98
N LEU A 202 -9.33 -10.13 -12.23
CA LEU A 202 -10.50 -10.86 -12.67
C LEU A 202 -10.67 -10.71 -14.18
N TYR A 203 -10.83 -11.84 -14.86
CA TYR A 203 -11.18 -11.88 -16.28
C TYR A 203 -12.64 -11.50 -16.50
N ARG A 204 -13.07 -11.40 -17.76
CA ARG A 204 -14.46 -11.06 -18.12
C ARG A 204 -15.46 -11.89 -17.32
N ASN A 205 -16.41 -11.22 -16.66
CA ASN A 205 -17.41 -11.84 -15.79
C ASN A 205 -16.84 -12.66 -14.61
N GLY A 206 -15.53 -12.64 -14.38
CA GLY A 206 -14.88 -13.32 -13.26
C GLY A 206 -15.39 -12.77 -11.94
N ILE A 207 -15.66 -13.66 -11.01
CA ILE A 207 -16.19 -13.36 -9.68
C ILE A 207 -15.14 -13.74 -8.65
N TYR A 208 -14.84 -12.80 -7.74
CA TYR A 208 -14.24 -13.14 -6.47
C TYR A 208 -15.37 -13.43 -5.48
N ALA A 209 -15.51 -14.70 -5.10
CA ALA A 209 -16.63 -15.17 -4.30
C ALA A 209 -16.74 -14.45 -2.95
N PRO A 210 -17.96 -14.35 -2.38
CA PRO A 210 -18.19 -13.70 -1.09
C PRO A 210 -17.21 -14.15 -0.01
N HIS A 211 -16.54 -13.18 0.60
CA HIS A 211 -15.50 -13.39 1.60
C HIS A 211 -15.41 -12.22 2.59
N TRP A 212 -14.69 -12.41 3.69
CA TRP A 212 -14.39 -11.33 4.63
C TRP A 212 -12.95 -11.41 5.13
N ASN A 213 -12.39 -10.26 5.50
CA ASN A 213 -11.09 -10.16 6.15
C ASN A 213 -11.25 -10.34 7.66
N ILE A 214 -10.57 -11.34 8.23
CA ILE A 214 -10.71 -11.76 9.64
C ILE A 214 -10.05 -10.75 10.59
N ASN A 215 -8.89 -10.20 10.21
CA ASN A 215 -7.99 -9.47 11.11
C ASN A 215 -7.43 -8.17 10.50
N ALA A 216 -8.03 -7.65 9.42
CA ALA A 216 -7.55 -6.45 8.73
C ALA A 216 -8.70 -5.68 8.07
N ASN A 217 -8.57 -4.36 8.00
CA ASN A 217 -9.30 -3.56 7.01
C ASN A 217 -8.61 -3.73 5.65
N SER A 218 -9.36 -3.55 4.56
CA SER A 218 -8.85 -3.61 3.19
C SER A 218 -9.15 -2.31 2.44
N LEU A 219 -8.17 -1.81 1.69
CA LEU A 219 -8.30 -0.65 0.82
C LEU A 219 -8.04 -1.08 -0.62
N LEU A 220 -9.10 -1.19 -1.40
CA LEU A 220 -9.10 -1.63 -2.80
C LEU A 220 -8.91 -0.43 -3.72
N TYR A 221 -7.88 -0.42 -4.55
CA TYR A 221 -7.62 0.59 -5.58
C TYR A 221 -7.65 -0.03 -6.98
N VAL A 222 -8.57 0.43 -7.83
CA VAL A 222 -8.74 -0.12 -9.20
C VAL A 222 -7.69 0.46 -10.14
N ILE A 223 -6.89 -0.40 -10.77
CA ILE A 223 -5.82 -0.01 -11.68
C ILE A 223 -6.22 -0.14 -13.16
N ARG A 224 -7.13 -1.07 -13.49
CA ARG A 224 -7.60 -1.30 -14.86
C ARG A 224 -9.00 -1.92 -14.88
N GLY A 225 -9.76 -1.60 -15.92
CA GLY A 225 -11.09 -2.13 -16.15
C GLY A 225 -12.13 -1.61 -15.16
N GLU A 226 -13.19 -2.40 -15.01
CA GLU A 226 -14.35 -2.06 -14.21
C GLU A 226 -15.09 -3.32 -13.72
N GLY A 227 -15.86 -3.17 -12.66
CA GLY A 227 -16.67 -4.25 -12.12
C GLY A 227 -17.64 -3.76 -11.07
N ARG A 228 -18.44 -4.67 -10.52
CA ARG A 228 -19.38 -4.38 -9.44
C ARG A 228 -18.81 -4.93 -8.13
N VAL A 229 -18.76 -4.08 -7.11
CA VAL A 229 -18.35 -4.46 -5.75
C VAL A 229 -19.56 -4.31 -4.84
N ARG A 230 -19.83 -5.35 -4.04
CA ARG A 230 -20.86 -5.34 -3.00
C ARG A 230 -20.23 -5.60 -1.65
N ILE A 231 -20.50 -4.74 -0.67
CA ILE A 231 -20.00 -4.83 0.70
C ILE A 231 -21.20 -4.87 1.66
N VAL A 232 -21.24 -5.86 2.53
CA VAL A 232 -22.34 -6.14 3.46
C VAL A 232 -21.85 -6.08 4.91
N ASN A 233 -22.57 -5.33 5.75
CA ASN A 233 -22.24 -5.17 7.17
C ASN A 233 -22.85 -6.27 8.06
N SER A 234 -22.63 -6.18 9.37
CA SER A 234 -23.14 -7.13 10.37
C SER A 234 -24.66 -7.21 10.49
N GLN A 235 -25.41 -6.24 9.93
CA GLN A 235 -26.87 -6.24 9.90
C GLN A 235 -27.44 -6.87 8.63
N GLY A 236 -26.58 -7.36 7.71
CA GLY A 236 -26.99 -7.88 6.41
C GLY A 236 -27.29 -6.79 5.38
N ASN A 237 -27.00 -5.52 5.69
CA ASN A 237 -27.23 -4.40 4.79
C ASN A 237 -26.06 -4.24 3.82
N ALA A 238 -26.34 -4.15 2.52
CA ALA A 238 -25.35 -3.79 1.51
C ALA A 238 -24.99 -2.29 1.64
N VAL A 239 -24.00 -1.98 2.47
CA VAL A 239 -23.50 -0.61 2.71
C VAL A 239 -22.82 -0.01 1.49
N PHE A 240 -22.41 -0.86 0.55
CA PHE A 240 -21.92 -0.47 -0.77
C PHE A 240 -22.38 -1.51 -1.79
N ASP A 241 -22.98 -1.07 -2.89
CA ASP A 241 -23.32 -1.91 -4.03
C ASP A 241 -23.27 -1.06 -5.29
N ASN A 242 -22.08 -0.94 -5.90
CA ASN A 242 -21.86 -0.02 -7.01
C ASN A 242 -20.81 -0.55 -7.99
N LYS A 243 -20.80 0.07 -9.18
CA LYS A 243 -19.76 -0.10 -10.18
C LYS A 243 -18.51 0.67 -9.77
N VAL A 244 -17.37 -0.01 -9.77
CA VAL A 244 -16.03 0.56 -9.56
C VAL A 244 -15.26 0.53 -10.88
N ARG A 245 -14.38 1.51 -11.08
CA ARG A 245 -13.59 1.71 -12.30
C ARG A 245 -12.23 2.31 -11.97
N LYS A 246 -11.29 2.24 -12.92
CA LYS A 246 -9.90 2.71 -12.77
C LYS A 246 -9.80 4.05 -12.04
N GLY A 247 -8.89 4.13 -11.08
CA GLY A 247 -8.61 5.31 -10.27
C GLY A 247 -9.47 5.46 -9.01
N GLN A 248 -10.45 4.59 -8.80
CA GLN A 248 -11.30 4.63 -7.60
C GLN A 248 -10.71 3.77 -6.47
N LEU A 249 -10.86 4.27 -5.24
CA LEU A 249 -10.54 3.60 -3.99
C LEU A 249 -11.83 3.19 -3.27
N VAL A 250 -11.89 1.97 -2.75
CA VAL A 250 -12.98 1.46 -1.92
C VAL A 250 -12.44 0.84 -0.65
N VAL A 251 -12.98 1.24 0.50
CA VAL A 251 -12.62 0.65 1.79
C VAL A 251 -13.58 -0.49 2.12
N VAL A 252 -13.04 -1.65 2.47
CA VAL A 252 -13.75 -2.81 3.00
C VAL A 252 -13.33 -2.99 4.46
N PRO A 253 -14.16 -2.58 5.43
CA PRO A 253 -13.82 -2.75 6.84
C PRO A 253 -13.66 -4.23 7.23
N GLN A 254 -12.88 -4.48 8.28
CA GLN A 254 -12.70 -5.82 8.85
C GLN A 254 -14.05 -6.48 9.14
N ASN A 255 -14.16 -7.78 8.82
CA ASN A 255 -15.36 -8.62 8.96
C ASN A 255 -16.58 -8.25 8.10
N PHE A 256 -16.52 -7.21 7.27
CA PHE A 256 -17.57 -6.96 6.29
C PHE A 256 -17.44 -7.99 5.16
N VAL A 257 -18.58 -8.51 4.69
CA VAL A 257 -18.60 -9.48 3.59
C VAL A 257 -18.55 -8.72 2.28
N VAL A 258 -17.53 -8.99 1.46
CA VAL A 258 -17.34 -8.38 0.14
C VAL A 258 -17.41 -9.45 -0.95
N ALA A 259 -17.94 -9.07 -2.10
CA ALA A 259 -17.86 -9.84 -3.34
C ALA A 259 -17.69 -8.89 -4.53
N GLU A 260 -16.92 -9.34 -5.51
CA GLU A 260 -16.54 -8.57 -6.68
C GLU A 260 -16.84 -9.35 -7.95
N GLN A 261 -17.42 -8.68 -8.95
CA GLN A 261 -17.65 -9.24 -10.27
C GLN A 261 -17.09 -8.29 -11.33
N ALA A 262 -16.19 -8.80 -12.16
CA ALA A 262 -15.65 -8.05 -13.28
C ALA A 262 -16.72 -7.78 -14.36
N GLY A 263 -16.57 -6.65 -15.05
CA GLY A 263 -17.38 -6.32 -16.22
C GLY A 263 -17.16 -7.28 -17.40
N GLU A 264 -17.97 -7.09 -18.44
CA GLU A 264 -18.00 -7.97 -19.62
C GLU A 264 -16.84 -7.73 -20.60
N GLU A 265 -16.21 -6.55 -20.56
CA GLU A 265 -15.25 -6.11 -21.58
C GLU A 265 -13.78 -6.30 -21.17
N GLU A 266 -13.25 -5.42 -20.31
CA GLU A 266 -11.82 -5.36 -19.97
C GLU A 266 -11.42 -6.24 -18.78
N GLY A 267 -12.39 -6.81 -18.06
CA GLY A 267 -12.16 -7.42 -16.76
C GLY A 267 -12.02 -6.37 -15.65
N LEU A 268 -11.48 -6.77 -14.51
CA LEU A 268 -11.24 -5.90 -13.36
C LEU A 268 -9.89 -6.21 -12.72
N GLU A 269 -9.03 -5.20 -12.56
CA GLU A 269 -7.73 -5.33 -11.89
C GLU A 269 -7.56 -4.29 -10.81
N TYR A 270 -7.10 -4.72 -9.64
CA TYR A 270 -6.97 -3.86 -8.48
C TYR A 270 -5.89 -4.33 -7.50
N LEU A 271 -5.38 -3.38 -6.73
CA LEU A 271 -4.54 -3.60 -5.57
C LEU A 271 -5.40 -3.52 -4.31
N VAL A 272 -5.13 -4.36 -3.32
CA VAL A 272 -5.75 -4.28 -2.00
C VAL A 272 -4.66 -4.11 -0.96
N PHE A 273 -4.63 -3.00 -0.24
CA PHE A 273 -3.79 -2.84 0.94
C PHE A 273 -4.54 -3.34 2.17
N LYS A 274 -3.89 -4.12 3.04
CA LYS A 274 -4.50 -4.67 4.25
C LYS A 274 -3.72 -4.26 5.49
N THR A 275 -4.44 -3.81 6.51
CA THR A 275 -3.89 -3.26 7.76
C THR A 275 -3.44 -4.35 8.75
N ASN A 276 -2.77 -5.39 8.26
CA ASN A 276 -2.17 -6.46 9.06
C ASN A 276 -1.06 -7.15 8.26
N ASP A 277 0.03 -7.62 8.90
CA ASP A 277 1.14 -8.27 8.18
C ASP A 277 0.77 -9.64 7.61
N ARG A 278 -0.18 -10.33 8.24
CA ARG A 278 -0.76 -11.61 7.81
C ARG A 278 -2.27 -11.51 7.80
N ALA A 279 -2.77 -10.65 6.92
CA ALA A 279 -4.20 -10.53 6.72
C ALA A 279 -4.79 -11.88 6.28
N ALA A 280 -5.76 -12.38 7.03
CA ALA A 280 -6.41 -13.65 6.77
C ALA A 280 -7.81 -13.42 6.20
N VAL A 281 -8.16 -14.18 5.15
CA VAL A 281 -9.45 -14.11 4.47
C VAL A 281 -10.19 -15.44 4.67
N SER A 282 -11.50 -15.37 4.85
CA SER A 282 -12.37 -16.55 4.80
C SER A 282 -13.42 -16.39 3.71
N HIS A 283 -13.63 -17.44 2.92
CA HIS A 283 -14.63 -17.47 1.86
C HIS A 283 -15.86 -18.26 2.30
N VAL A 284 -17.05 -17.76 1.97
CA VAL A 284 -18.33 -18.40 2.34
C VAL A 284 -18.39 -19.87 1.87
N GLN A 285 -17.91 -20.15 0.66
CA GLN A 285 -17.87 -21.52 0.10
C GLN A 285 -17.01 -22.48 0.92
N GLN A 286 -15.88 -22.01 1.47
CA GLN A 286 -15.03 -22.84 2.34
C GLN A 286 -15.69 -23.10 3.69
N VAL A 287 -16.39 -22.10 4.25
CA VAL A 287 -17.16 -22.27 5.48
C VAL A 287 -18.27 -23.29 5.29
N PHE A 288 -19.06 -23.22 4.21
CA PHE A 288 -20.06 -24.24 3.92
C PHE A 288 -19.46 -25.65 3.80
N ARG A 289 -18.28 -25.81 3.19
CA ARG A 289 -17.59 -27.11 3.12
C ARG A 289 -17.19 -27.64 4.51
N ALA A 290 -16.71 -26.76 5.38
CA ALA A 290 -16.31 -27.10 6.74
C ALA A 290 -17.48 -27.35 7.70
N THR A 291 -18.65 -26.77 7.45
CA THR A 291 -19.84 -26.95 8.30
C THR A 291 -20.50 -28.33 8.09
N PRO A 292 -20.87 -29.07 9.16
CA PRO A 292 -21.63 -30.31 9.03
C PRO A 292 -22.91 -30.15 8.20
N ALA A 293 -23.25 -31.15 7.39
CA ALA A 293 -24.37 -31.06 6.45
C ALA A 293 -25.71 -30.78 7.18
N ASP A 294 -25.94 -31.42 8.32
CA ASP A 294 -27.16 -31.23 9.12
C ASP A 294 -27.29 -29.81 9.67
N VAL A 295 -26.18 -29.16 10.01
CA VAL A 295 -26.20 -27.76 10.45
C VAL A 295 -26.67 -26.86 9.31
N LEU A 296 -26.15 -27.05 8.09
CA LEU A 296 -26.58 -26.28 6.93
C LEU A 296 -28.04 -26.58 6.54
N ALA A 297 -28.44 -27.86 6.59
CA ALA A 297 -29.81 -28.29 6.28
C ALA A 297 -30.82 -27.59 7.20
N ASN A 298 -30.55 -27.58 8.51
CA ASN A 298 -31.43 -26.95 9.49
C ASN A 298 -31.35 -25.42 9.47
N ALA A 299 -30.15 -24.83 9.31
CA ALA A 299 -29.98 -23.38 9.30
C ALA A 299 -30.63 -22.70 8.08
N PHE A 300 -30.60 -23.35 6.92
CA PHE A 300 -31.10 -22.79 5.66
C PHE A 300 -32.39 -23.45 5.14
N GLY A 301 -32.95 -24.43 5.87
CA GLY A 301 -34.15 -25.17 5.44
C GLY A 301 -33.95 -26.01 4.17
N LEU A 302 -32.74 -26.53 3.95
CA LEU A 302 -32.35 -27.24 2.73
C LEU A 302 -32.50 -28.77 2.87
N ARG A 303 -32.84 -29.44 1.77
CA ARG A 303 -32.75 -30.91 1.68
C ARG A 303 -31.28 -31.34 1.64
N GLN A 304 -30.99 -32.55 2.14
CA GLN A 304 -29.61 -33.09 2.16
C GLN A 304 -28.92 -33.08 0.78
N ARG A 305 -29.68 -33.36 -0.29
CA ARG A 305 -29.19 -33.24 -1.67
C ARG A 305 -28.76 -31.81 -2.01
N GLN A 306 -29.55 -30.81 -1.65
CA GLN A 306 -29.22 -29.39 -1.89
C GLN A 306 -27.99 -28.97 -1.09
N VAL A 307 -27.82 -29.48 0.14
CA VAL A 307 -26.59 -29.24 0.93
C VAL A 307 -25.37 -29.88 0.27
N THR A 308 -25.52 -31.10 -0.25
CA THR A 308 -24.43 -31.78 -0.96
C THR A 308 -24.05 -31.01 -2.23
N GLU A 309 -25.02 -30.55 -3.00
CA GLU A 309 -24.80 -29.67 -4.15
C GLU A 309 -24.13 -28.36 -3.71
N LEU A 310 -24.61 -27.68 -2.67
CA LEU A 310 -24.01 -26.46 -2.15
C LEU A 310 -22.54 -26.64 -1.73
N LYS A 311 -22.19 -27.75 -1.09
CA LYS A 311 -20.83 -28.03 -0.61
C LYS A 311 -19.88 -28.47 -1.73
N LEU A 312 -20.36 -29.29 -2.66
CA LEU A 312 -19.53 -30.02 -3.62
C LEU A 312 -19.61 -29.49 -5.05
N SER A 313 -20.67 -28.78 -5.42
CA SER A 313 -20.82 -28.20 -6.76
C SER A 313 -19.99 -26.92 -6.91
N GLY A 314 -19.60 -26.63 -8.15
CA GLY A 314 -18.85 -25.43 -8.49
C GLY A 314 -17.33 -25.54 -8.28
N ASN A 315 -16.64 -24.41 -8.47
CA ASN A 315 -15.19 -24.36 -8.34
C ASN A 315 -14.74 -24.56 -6.88
N ARG A 316 -13.60 -25.22 -6.66
CA ARG A 316 -13.01 -25.36 -5.32
C ARG A 316 -12.41 -24.07 -4.79
N GLY A 317 -11.87 -23.22 -5.67
CA GLY A 317 -11.27 -21.94 -5.31
C GLY A 317 -12.28 -20.79 -5.21
N PRO A 318 -11.85 -19.63 -4.68
CA PRO A 318 -12.73 -18.47 -4.53
C PRO A 318 -12.96 -17.69 -5.83
N LEU A 319 -12.17 -17.97 -6.87
CA LEU A 319 -12.32 -17.35 -8.19
C LEU A 319 -13.31 -18.17 -9.03
N VAL A 320 -14.46 -17.58 -9.35
CA VAL A 320 -15.56 -18.26 -10.03
C VAL A 320 -15.81 -17.61 -11.38
N HIS A 321 -16.01 -18.43 -12.43
CA HIS A 321 -16.53 -17.94 -13.70
C HIS A 321 -18.00 -18.39 -13.78
N PRO A 322 -18.96 -17.46 -13.90
CA PRO A 322 -20.37 -17.84 -14.03
C PRO A 322 -20.54 -18.67 -15.31
N GLN A 323 -21.15 -19.85 -15.20
CA GLN A 323 -21.63 -20.54 -16.38
C GLN A 323 -22.81 -19.73 -16.90
N SER A 324 -22.78 -19.32 -18.16
CA SER A 324 -23.95 -18.77 -18.83
C SER A 324 -25.09 -19.77 -18.61
N GLN A 325 -26.10 -19.40 -17.83
CA GLN A 325 -27.37 -20.09 -17.90
C GLN A 325 -27.79 -19.96 -19.36
N SER A 326 -27.69 -21.05 -20.13
CA SER A 326 -28.48 -21.17 -21.34
C SER A 326 -29.91 -20.84 -20.92
N GLN A 327 -30.44 -19.73 -21.42
CA GLN A 327 -31.87 -19.48 -21.36
C GLN A 327 -32.54 -20.66 -22.05
N SER A 328 -32.93 -21.66 -21.27
CA SER A 328 -33.95 -22.60 -21.69
C SER A 328 -35.26 -21.82 -21.60
N ASN A 329 -35.68 -21.30 -22.74
CA ASN A 329 -37.10 -21.07 -23.01
C ASN A 329 -37.90 -22.36 -22.82
#